data_AF-A0AAN0M063-F1
#
_entry.id   AF-A0AAN0M063-F1
#
_cell.length_a   1.000
_cell.length_b   1.000
_cell.length_c   1.000
_cell.angle_alpha   90.00
_cell.angle_beta   90.00
_cell.angle_gamma   90.00
#
_symmetry.space_group_name_H-M   'P 1'
#
loop_
_entity.id
_entity.type
_entity.pdbx_description
1 polymer ?
#
loop_
_entity_poly.entity_id
_entity_poly.type
_entity_poly.pdbx_seq_one_letter_code
_entity_poly.pdbx_strand_id
1 'polypeptide(L)'
;MMKKYLLVLLVSILVLTGCSSGSEKGNDKKIETLTVFFIPSRDSKEIIAKTEPLKGLIKTELAKDGYEVGNVNIQVSPNYEVAGEALDAGQAHIGFIPRKYICNVLTGR
;
A
#
# COMPACT_ATOMS: atom_id res chain seq x y z
N MET A 1 -47.90 27.72 3.25
CA MET A 1 -47.51 26.29 3.14
C MET A 1 -46.30 26.03 2.22
N MET A 2 -45.41 27.02 1.96
CA MET A 2 -44.26 26.85 1.03
C MET A 2 -42.89 26.85 1.73
N LYS A 3 -42.84 27.06 3.05
CA LYS A 3 -41.58 27.14 3.83
C LYS A 3 -40.97 25.78 4.15
N LYS A 4 -41.79 24.71 4.20
CA LYS A 4 -41.33 23.32 4.43
C LYS A 4 -40.66 22.72 3.19
N TYR A 5 -41.13 23.08 2.00
CA TYR A 5 -40.55 22.67 0.73
C TYR A 5 -39.24 23.39 0.41
N LEU A 6 -39.08 24.64 0.89
CA LEU A 6 -37.82 25.39 0.77
C LEU A 6 -36.68 24.75 1.56
N LEU A 7 -36.96 24.13 2.71
CA LEU A 7 -35.96 23.41 3.52
C LEU A 7 -35.56 22.08 2.86
N VAL A 8 -36.51 21.36 2.24
CA VAL A 8 -36.26 20.07 1.58
C VAL A 8 -35.47 20.23 0.27
N LEU A 9 -35.64 21.35 -0.44
CA LEU A 9 -34.89 21.66 -1.66
C LEU A 9 -33.42 22.04 -1.37
N LEU A 10 -33.16 22.71 -0.24
CA LEU A 10 -31.80 23.09 0.20
C LEU A 10 -30.98 21.88 0.69
N VAL A 11 -31.63 20.86 1.26
CA VAL A 11 -30.97 19.63 1.70
C VAL A 11 -30.59 18.72 0.52
N SER A 12 -31.27 18.80 -0.63
CA SER A 12 -30.93 18.00 -1.81
C SER A 12 -29.71 18.51 -2.59
N ILE A 13 -29.38 19.81 -2.49
CA ILE A 13 -28.21 20.40 -3.17
C ILE A 13 -26.89 20.08 -2.43
N LEU A 14 -26.97 19.75 -1.13
CA LEU A 14 -25.79 19.36 -0.35
C LEU A 14 -25.29 17.94 -0.66
N VAL A 15 -26.07 17.13 -1.38
CA VAL A 15 -25.75 15.72 -1.65
C VAL A 15 -25.07 15.50 -3.02
N LEU A 16 -24.90 16.55 -3.84
CA LEU A 16 -24.30 16.44 -5.17
C LEU A 16 -23.04 17.31 -5.41
N THR A 17 -22.53 18.03 -4.40
CA THR A 17 -21.22 18.70 -4.49
C THR A 17 -20.16 17.85 -3.80
N GLY A 18 -19.96 16.66 -4.35
CA GLY A 18 -18.97 15.69 -3.91
C GLY A 18 -18.46 14.83 -5.07
N CYS A 19 -18.44 15.39 -6.29
CA CYS A 19 -17.74 14.83 -7.43
C CYS A 19 -16.81 15.90 -8.01
N SER A 20 -15.75 16.16 -7.26
CA SER A 20 -14.53 16.78 -7.77
C SER A 20 -13.36 16.01 -7.17
N SER A 21 -13.29 14.71 -7.47
CA SER A 21 -11.99 14.08 -7.60
C SER A 21 -11.42 14.62 -8.91
N GLY A 22 -10.85 15.82 -8.78
CA GLY A 22 -10.15 16.48 -9.85
C GLY A 22 -9.20 15.50 -10.49
N SER A 23 -9.07 15.61 -11.79
CA SER A 23 -7.89 15.13 -12.49
C SER A 23 -6.69 15.88 -11.89
N GLU A 24 -6.13 15.34 -10.81
CA GLU A 24 -4.81 15.70 -10.33
C GLU A 24 -3.83 15.26 -11.40
N LYS A 25 -3.52 16.20 -12.29
CA LYS A 25 -2.32 16.16 -13.10
C LYS A 25 -1.14 16.46 -12.15
N GLY A 26 -0.89 15.53 -11.24
CA GLY A 26 -0.03 15.73 -10.08
C GLY A 26 0.92 14.56 -9.93
N ASN A 27 2.04 14.57 -10.66
CA ASN A 27 3.24 13.78 -10.38
C ASN A 27 2.96 12.34 -9.88
N ASP A 28 2.28 11.50 -10.68
CA ASP A 28 1.84 10.12 -10.35
C ASP A 28 2.96 9.15 -9.91
N LYS A 29 4.19 9.63 -9.79
CA LYS A 29 5.39 8.85 -9.50
C LYS A 29 6.08 9.21 -8.18
N LYS A 30 5.52 10.13 -7.38
CA LYS A 30 6.08 10.46 -6.05
C LYS A 30 5.43 9.58 -4.97
N ILE A 31 6.25 8.79 -4.28
CA ILE A 31 5.85 7.91 -3.19
C ILE A 31 6.54 8.37 -1.91
N GLU A 32 5.77 8.82 -0.92
CA GLU A 32 6.37 9.33 0.33
C GLU A 32 7.01 8.21 1.15
N THR A 33 6.30 7.09 1.34
CA THR A 33 6.82 5.91 2.02
C THR A 33 6.39 4.65 1.30
N LEU A 34 7.35 3.89 0.78
CA LEU A 34 7.14 2.55 0.27
C LEU A 34 7.33 1.53 1.40
N THR A 35 6.22 1.05 1.95
CA THR A 35 6.20 -0.08 2.88
C THR A 35 6.31 -1.42 2.14
N VAL A 36 7.36 -2.18 2.45
CA VAL A 36 7.63 -3.52 1.93
C VAL A 36 7.58 -4.53 3.08
N PHE A 37 6.74 -5.55 2.95
CA PHE A 37 6.60 -6.62 3.93
C PHE A 37 7.37 -7.86 3.50
N PHE A 38 8.23 -8.35 4.38
CA PHE A 38 8.82 -9.68 4.24
C PHE A 38 8.00 -10.67 5.05
N ILE A 39 7.48 -11.69 4.37
CA ILE A 39 6.79 -12.78 5.04
C ILE A 39 7.85 -13.75 5.55
N PRO A 40 7.81 -14.11 6.85
CA PRO A 40 8.92 -14.82 7.49
C PRO A 40 9.10 -16.20 6.87
N SER A 41 10.34 -16.51 6.49
CA SER A 41 10.81 -17.88 6.24
C SER A 41 11.81 -18.37 7.27
N ARG A 42 12.35 -17.44 8.08
CA ARG A 42 13.42 -17.60 9.06
C ARG A 42 13.25 -16.53 10.16
N ASP A 43 14.21 -16.44 11.07
CA ASP A 43 14.22 -15.43 12.13
C ASP A 43 14.17 -13.99 11.58
N SER A 44 13.29 -13.16 12.13
CA SER A 44 13.02 -11.81 11.65
C SER A 44 14.24 -10.89 11.72
N LYS A 45 15.15 -11.07 12.69
CA LYS A 45 16.34 -10.20 12.83
C LYS A 45 17.35 -10.46 11.73
N GLU A 46 17.50 -11.72 11.31
CA GLU A 46 18.36 -12.09 10.18
C GLU A 46 17.84 -11.49 8.87
N ILE A 47 16.52 -11.51 8.67
CA ILE A 47 15.88 -10.93 7.50
C ILE A 47 16.11 -9.41 7.45
N ILE A 48 15.93 -8.70 8.57
CA ILE A 48 16.15 -7.25 8.63
C ILE A 48 17.60 -6.90 8.27
N ALA A 49 18.59 -7.57 8.87
CA ALA A 49 20.00 -7.31 8.58
C ALA A 49 20.36 -7.54 7.10
N LYS A 50 19.80 -8.58 6.47
CA LYS A 50 20.04 -8.88 5.05
C LYS A 50 19.28 -7.97 4.10
N THR A 51 18.17 -7.40 4.53
CA THR A 51 17.29 -6.56 3.70
C THR A 51 17.57 -5.07 3.87
N GLU A 52 18.33 -4.67 4.88
CA GLU A 52 18.82 -3.30 5.06
C GLU A 52 19.50 -2.71 3.80
N PRO A 53 20.45 -3.40 3.13
CA PRO A 53 21.04 -2.89 1.89
C PRO A 53 20.03 -2.78 0.74
N LEU A 54 18.91 -3.52 0.77
CA LEU A 54 17.90 -3.47 -0.28
C LEU A 54 17.13 -2.15 -0.28
N LYS A 55 17.04 -1.43 0.85
CA LYS A 55 16.33 -0.14 0.92
C LYS A 55 16.89 0.87 -0.08
N GLY A 56 18.21 0.96 -0.18
CA GLY A 56 18.89 1.84 -1.14
C GLY A 56 18.67 1.38 -2.57
N LEU A 57 18.84 0.08 -2.83
CA LEU A 57 18.66 -0.50 -4.17
C LEU A 57 17.23 -0.30 -4.70
N ILE A 58 16.21 -0.50 -3.87
CA ILE A 58 14.81 -0.27 -4.25
C ILE A 58 14.58 1.18 -4.68
N LYS A 59 15.10 2.15 -3.93
CA LYS A 59 15.01 3.56 -4.31
C LYS A 59 15.73 3.84 -5.63
N THR A 60 16.94 3.29 -5.80
CA THR A 60 17.74 3.48 -7.01
C THR A 60 17.06 2.91 -8.25
N GLU A 61 16.54 1.68 -8.19
CA GLU A 61 15.86 1.07 -9.34
C GLU A 61 14.54 1.79 -9.65
N LEU A 62 13.73 2.11 -8.63
CA LEU A 62 12.48 2.86 -8.84
C LEU A 62 12.74 4.27 -9.41
N ALA A 63 13.83 4.92 -9.03
CA ALA A 63 14.24 6.20 -9.61
C ALA A 63 14.55 6.11 -11.11
N LYS A 64 15.12 4.98 -11.59
CA LYS A 64 15.36 4.77 -13.03
C LYS A 64 14.06 4.68 -13.82
N ASP A 65 13.00 4.15 -13.21
CA ASP A 65 11.66 4.07 -13.80
C ASP A 65 10.86 5.40 -13.63
N GLY A 66 11.49 6.41 -13.01
CA GLY A 66 10.96 7.75 -12.82
C GLY A 66 10.15 7.93 -11.54
N TYR A 67 10.25 7.02 -10.57
CA TYR A 67 9.60 7.14 -9.26
C TYR A 67 10.50 7.84 -8.24
N GLU A 68 9.94 8.82 -7.53
CA GLU A 68 10.60 9.51 -6.43
C GLU A 68 10.11 8.92 -5.11
N VAL A 69 10.94 8.06 -4.49
CA VAL A 69 10.60 7.38 -3.23
C VAL A 69 11.31 8.03 -2.04
N GLY A 70 10.55 8.69 -1.17
CA GLY A 70 11.07 9.39 0.01
C GLY A 70 11.67 8.44 1.04
N ASN A 71 10.88 7.46 1.50
CA ASN A 71 11.30 6.46 2.48
C ASN A 71 10.96 5.04 2.02
N VAL A 72 11.81 4.06 2.37
CA VAL A 72 11.51 2.64 2.19
C VAL A 72 11.47 2.00 3.57
N ASN A 73 10.27 1.62 3.99
CA ASN A 73 10.03 0.98 5.27
C ASN A 73 9.93 -0.54 5.06
N ILE A 74 10.91 -1.29 5.58
CA ILE A 74 10.90 -2.76 5.51
C ILE A 74 10.42 -3.28 6.85
N GLN A 75 9.38 -4.10 6.83
CA GLN A 75 8.84 -4.77 8.01
C GLN A 75 8.79 -6.28 7.78
N VAL A 76 8.87 -7.04 8.86
CA VAL A 76 8.70 -8.50 8.83
C VAL A 76 7.38 -8.82 9.50
N SER A 77 6.47 -9.45 8.75
CA SER A 77 5.19 -9.89 9.30
C SER A 77 5.40 -11.05 10.29
N PRO A 78 4.56 -11.21 11.33
CA PRO A 78 4.63 -12.39 12.19
C PRO A 78 4.22 -13.69 11.46
N ASN A 79 3.33 -13.63 10.47
CA ASN A 79 2.87 -14.78 9.68
C ASN A 79 2.29 -14.36 8.31
N TYR A 80 1.79 -15.33 7.54
CA TYR A 80 1.27 -15.10 6.17
C TYR A 80 -0.07 -14.36 6.18
N GLU A 81 -0.92 -14.69 7.14
CA GLU A 81 -2.28 -14.17 7.28
C GLU A 81 -2.22 -12.67 7.59
N VAL A 82 -1.42 -12.28 8.59
CA VAL A 82 -1.21 -10.87 8.95
C VAL A 82 -0.55 -10.10 7.81
N ALA A 83 0.32 -10.74 7.03
CA ALA A 83 0.90 -10.10 5.85
C ALA A 83 -0.15 -9.88 4.76
N GLY A 84 -1.02 -10.88 4.52
CA GLY A 84 -2.11 -10.80 3.56
C GLY A 84 -3.12 -9.71 3.93
N GLU A 85 -3.52 -9.65 5.20
CA GLU A 85 -4.39 -8.60 5.74
C GLU A 85 -3.76 -7.21 5.61
N ALA A 86 -2.46 -7.08 5.91
CA ALA A 86 -1.76 -5.80 5.75
C ALA A 86 -1.69 -5.34 4.29
N LEU A 87 -1.56 -6.26 3.34
CA LEU A 87 -1.60 -5.96 1.91
C LEU A 87 -3.01 -5.59 1.44
N ASP A 88 -4.02 -6.34 1.87
CA ASP A 88 -5.43 -6.07 1.54
C ASP A 88 -5.90 -4.72 2.11
N ALA A 89 -5.49 -4.40 3.33
CA ALA A 89 -5.76 -3.12 3.98
C ALA A 89 -4.92 -1.95 3.43
N GLY A 90 -4.00 -2.18 2.49
CA GLY A 90 -3.10 -1.15 1.93
C GLY A 90 -2.06 -0.62 2.92
N GLN A 91 -1.84 -1.31 4.05
CA GLN A 91 -0.80 -0.96 5.03
C GLN A 91 0.61 -1.33 4.52
N ALA A 92 0.68 -2.37 3.69
CA ALA A 92 1.87 -2.74 2.92
C ALA A 92 1.58 -2.54 1.43
N HIS A 93 2.57 -2.06 0.68
CA HIS A 93 2.44 -1.87 -0.77
C HIS A 93 2.93 -3.09 -1.55
N ILE A 94 3.96 -3.77 -1.02
CA ILE A 94 4.60 -4.92 -1.67
C ILE A 94 4.86 -6.00 -0.61
N GLY A 95 4.51 -7.25 -0.93
CA GLY A 95 4.81 -8.42 -0.10
C GLY A 95 5.87 -9.31 -0.77
N PHE A 96 6.97 -9.59 -0.07
CA PHE A 96 7.99 -10.53 -0.51
C PHE A 96 7.75 -11.91 0.11
N ILE A 97 7.24 -12.83 -0.72
CA ILE A 97 6.93 -14.20 -0.31
C ILE A 97 8.10 -15.13 -0.65
N PRO A 98 8.69 -15.84 0.33
CA PRO A 98 9.76 -16.79 0.07
C PRO A 98 9.27 -18.03 -0.70
N ARG A 99 10.02 -18.41 -1.75
CA ARG A 99 9.67 -19.48 -2.70
C ARG A 99 9.32 -20.83 -2.06
N LYS A 100 9.91 -21.17 -0.90
CA LYS A 100 9.68 -22.45 -0.21
C LYS A 100 8.18 -22.72 0.02
N TYR A 101 7.38 -21.68 0.20
CA TYR A 101 5.96 -21.78 0.54
C TYR A 101 5.03 -21.60 -0.67
N ILE A 102 5.53 -21.01 -1.77
CA ILE A 102 4.79 -20.90 -3.05
C ILE A 102 4.53 -22.28 -3.66
N CYS A 103 5.45 -23.23 -3.52
CA CYS A 103 5.20 -24.60 -4.00
C CYS A 103 4.02 -25.23 -3.24
N ASN A 104 3.99 -25.19 -1.90
CA ASN A 104 2.89 -25.81 -1.14
C ASN A 104 1.52 -25.18 -1.43
N VAL A 105 1.43 -23.86 -1.57
CA VAL A 105 0.17 -23.16 -1.89
C VAL A 105 -0.34 -23.54 -3.29
N LEU A 106 0.54 -23.61 -4.30
CA LEU A 106 0.15 -23.99 -5.66
C LEU A 106 -0.05 -25.51 -5.82
N THR A 107 0.58 -26.33 -4.98
CA THR A 107 0.46 -27.79 -5.02
C THR A 107 -0.59 -28.33 -4.05
N GLY A 108 -1.30 -27.47 -3.31
CA GLY A 108 -2.36 -27.86 -2.37
C GLY A 108 -1.88 -28.82 -1.26
N ARG A 109 -0.63 -28.67 -0.82
CA ARG A 109 0.05 -29.62 0.08
C ARG A 109 0.63 -28.96 1.32
#